data_AF-A0A840R0Q6-F1
#
_entry.id   AF-A0A840R0Q6-F1
#
_cell.length_a   1.000
_cell.length_b   1.000
_cell.length_c   1.000
_cell.angle_alpha   90.00
_cell.angle_beta   90.00
_cell.angle_gamma   90.00
#
_symmetry.space_group_name_H-M   'P 1'
#
loop_
_entity.id
_entity.type
_entity.pdbx_description
1 polymer ?
#
loop_
_entity_poly.entity_id
_entity_poly.type
_entity_poly.pdbx_seq_one_letter_code
_entity_poly.pdbx_strand_id
1 'polypeptide(L)'
;MSEKTISKPWVVFLLVAIVVSACFGLFWQTPEQAVSDEVHAPMLTATAVGNVEPTENDRGRPELNEVDEAQFIADLTQKFASVIEVKHAQIRLLEQLISYLKSRYPEDWESRVEALLAQMYPDLAAELLAKYQSWSNYNAWLLTERDVLRAMSPAERRDALWAKRFDAFGADAEQIWAAELRNRKIEEALIAVDEMAEGLPEEKLTQFVASVRDALGDKAEPLLATRRTELMDRFLSLDSVQQELRNLPDSTRLASLREIRSGLGMDAQALDRWTALDKRRDELWTTGSNYMEQRQSILAEYTGGEQRRRLQALQTALFAEQSELIQREEQSGFFRFAGERRIGRE
;
A
#
# COMPACT_ATOMS: atom_id res chain seq x y z
N MET A 1 -2.39 -40.22 45.98
CA MET A 1 -1.78 -38.90 46.25
C MET A 1 -1.18 -38.44 44.93
N SER A 2 -1.94 -37.62 44.21
CA SER A 2 -1.75 -36.16 44.06
C SER A 2 -0.91 -35.94 42.79
N GLU A 3 -1.61 -35.62 41.69
CA GLU A 3 -1.55 -34.31 41.01
C GLU A 3 -0.28 -34.20 40.13
N LYS A 4 -0.26 -33.68 38.90
CA LYS A 4 -1.21 -32.90 38.12
C LYS A 4 -0.77 -32.97 36.65
N THR A 5 -1.74 -32.68 35.81
CA THR A 5 -1.79 -32.54 34.35
C THR A 5 -1.06 -31.31 33.76
N ILE A 6 -0.65 -31.42 32.48
CA ILE A 6 -0.56 -30.35 31.42
C ILE A 6 0.61 -29.34 31.58
N SER A 7 1.32 -28.81 30.58
CA SER A 7 1.09 -28.55 29.14
C SER A 7 2.38 -28.61 28.29
N LYS A 8 2.17 -28.86 26.99
CA LYS A 8 3.13 -28.79 25.89
C LYS A 8 3.58 -27.34 25.61
N PRO A 9 4.85 -27.08 25.24
CA PRO A 9 5.27 -25.77 24.75
C PRO A 9 4.71 -25.53 23.35
N TRP A 10 4.08 -24.38 23.16
CA TRP A 10 3.61 -23.88 21.88
C TRP A 10 4.80 -23.54 20.98
N VAL A 11 4.90 -24.24 19.85
CA VAL A 11 5.71 -23.84 18.71
C VAL A 11 4.89 -22.79 17.95
N VAL A 12 5.25 -21.52 18.09
CA VAL A 12 4.72 -20.46 17.24
C VAL A 12 5.45 -20.54 15.90
N PHE A 13 4.76 -21.04 14.89
CA PHE A 13 5.18 -20.93 13.49
C PHE A 13 5.05 -19.46 13.07
N LEU A 14 6.18 -18.79 12.90
CA LEU A 14 6.23 -17.48 12.25
C LEU A 14 6.29 -17.72 10.74
N LEU A 15 5.12 -17.70 10.10
CA LEU A 15 4.96 -17.72 8.65
C LEU A 15 5.48 -16.39 8.07
N VAL A 16 6.74 -16.38 7.65
CA VAL A 16 7.24 -15.38 6.71
C VAL A 16 6.73 -15.76 5.33
N ALA A 17 5.67 -15.10 4.88
CA ALA A 17 5.24 -15.14 3.50
C ALA A 17 6.27 -14.36 2.65
N ILE A 18 7.19 -15.10 2.05
CA ILE A 18 8.07 -14.61 0.99
C ILE A 18 7.20 -14.46 -0.26
N VAL A 19 6.86 -13.23 -0.64
CA VAL A 19 6.42 -12.91 -2.00
C VAL A 19 7.63 -12.37 -2.74
N VAL A 20 8.36 -13.28 -3.41
CA VAL A 20 9.23 -12.91 -4.53
C VAL A 20 8.32 -12.77 -5.74
N SER A 21 7.94 -11.54 -6.08
CA SER A 21 7.33 -11.25 -7.38
C SER A 21 8.43 -10.83 -8.34
N ALA A 22 8.84 -11.77 -9.18
CA ALA A 22 9.51 -11.49 -10.44
C ALA A 22 8.56 -10.69 -11.34
N CYS A 23 8.93 -9.46 -11.69
CA CYS A 23 8.20 -8.70 -12.70
C CYS A 23 8.57 -9.23 -14.09
N PHE A 24 7.78 -10.16 -14.60
CA PHE A 24 7.56 -10.31 -16.04
C PHE A 24 6.53 -9.25 -16.45
N GLY A 25 6.88 -8.41 -17.42
CA GLY A 25 5.91 -7.67 -18.22
C GLY A 25 5.33 -8.53 -19.34
N LEU A 26 4.35 -7.93 -20.06
CA LEU A 26 3.56 -8.39 -21.23
C LEU A 26 2.15 -8.83 -20.81
N PHE A 27 1.01 -8.27 -21.27
CA PHE A 27 0.61 -7.66 -22.55
C PHE A 27 -0.80 -7.04 -22.29
N TRP A 28 -1.16 -5.77 -22.54
CA TRP A 28 -1.62 -5.14 -23.80
C TRP A 28 -1.88 -3.63 -23.55
N GLN A 29 -1.63 -2.80 -24.57
CA GLN A 29 -2.00 -1.38 -24.65
C GLN A 29 -3.50 -1.18 -24.94
N THR A 30 -4.10 -0.12 -24.36
CA THR A 30 -4.83 0.93 -25.09
C THR A 30 -4.84 2.24 -24.27
N PRO A 31 -4.96 3.42 -24.91
CA PRO A 31 -4.34 4.66 -24.45
C PRO A 31 -5.38 5.65 -23.93
N GLU A 32 -5.50 5.81 -22.61
CA GLU A 32 -6.12 7.01 -22.05
C GLU A 32 -5.80 7.11 -20.56
N GLN A 33 -4.80 7.93 -20.25
CA GLN A 33 -4.63 8.72 -19.02
C GLN A 33 -3.15 9.15 -18.93
N ALA A 34 -2.77 10.07 -19.81
CA ALA A 34 -1.82 11.07 -19.41
C ALA A 34 -2.46 11.85 -18.23
N VAL A 35 -1.65 12.23 -17.25
CA VAL A 35 -2.01 12.88 -15.98
C VAL A 35 -2.31 11.90 -14.84
N SER A 36 -1.25 11.31 -14.25
CA SER A 36 -1.01 11.25 -12.78
C SER A 36 0.11 10.28 -12.41
N ASP A 37 1.36 10.57 -12.81
CA ASP A 37 2.52 9.87 -12.27
C ASP A 37 3.10 10.66 -11.07
N GLU A 38 2.50 10.50 -9.89
CA GLU A 38 3.25 10.63 -8.63
C GLU A 38 4.24 9.45 -8.60
N VAL A 39 5.52 9.76 -8.83
CA VAL A 39 6.62 8.81 -8.82
C VAL A 39 6.81 8.23 -7.42
N HIS A 40 6.17 7.09 -7.15
CA HIS A 40 6.54 6.23 -6.03
C HIS A 40 7.79 5.43 -6.40
N ALA A 41 8.96 5.86 -5.92
CA ALA A 41 10.16 5.05 -5.88
C ALA A 41 10.43 4.59 -4.44
N PRO A 42 10.74 3.29 -4.21
CA PRO A 42 10.97 2.74 -2.88
C PRO A 42 12.32 3.23 -2.32
N MET A 43 12.32 3.59 -1.03
CA MET A 43 13.53 3.69 -0.22
C MET A 43 14.21 2.31 -0.17
N LEU A 44 15.48 2.26 -0.56
CA LEU A 44 16.32 1.08 -0.48
C LEU A 44 16.47 0.64 0.98
N THR A 45 15.82 -0.46 1.34
CA THR A 45 16.23 -1.29 2.48
C THR A 45 17.44 -2.09 2.06
N ALA A 46 18.54 -1.91 2.78
CA ALA A 46 19.74 -2.74 2.66
C ALA A 46 19.38 -4.22 2.80
N THR A 47 19.79 -5.09 1.87
CA THR A 47 20.51 -6.38 2.03
C THR A 47 20.52 -7.11 0.68
N ALA A 48 21.69 -7.64 0.30
CA ALA A 48 21.96 -8.82 -0.54
C ALA A 48 22.79 -8.54 -1.80
N VAL A 49 24.11 -8.69 -1.63
CA VAL A 49 25.03 -9.10 -2.69
C VAL A 49 24.86 -10.61 -2.88
N GLY A 50 24.52 -11.04 -4.08
CA GLY A 50 24.52 -12.43 -4.50
C GLY A 50 24.47 -12.51 -6.02
N ASN A 51 25.51 -13.09 -6.62
CA ASN A 51 25.66 -13.27 -8.06
C ASN A 51 24.40 -13.91 -8.69
N VAL A 52 23.79 -13.21 -9.64
CA VAL A 52 22.79 -13.77 -10.56
C VAL A 52 23.35 -13.59 -11.97
N GLU A 53 23.50 -14.69 -12.71
CA GLU A 53 23.89 -14.65 -14.13
C GLU A 53 22.82 -13.93 -14.96
N PRO A 54 23.20 -13.14 -15.99
CA PRO A 54 22.24 -12.39 -16.79
C PRO A 54 21.35 -13.34 -17.62
N THR A 55 20.04 -13.15 -17.54
CA THR A 55 19.09 -13.87 -18.40
C THR A 55 18.85 -13.10 -19.69
N GLU A 56 18.44 -13.83 -20.73
CA GLU A 56 18.37 -13.46 -22.15
C GLU A 56 17.52 -12.22 -22.49
N ASN A 57 16.80 -11.63 -21.52
CA ASN A 57 15.98 -10.43 -21.68
C ASN A 57 16.74 -9.11 -21.38
N ASP A 58 18.01 -9.17 -20.95
CA ASP A 58 18.87 -7.98 -20.74
C ASP A 58 19.50 -7.44 -22.03
N ARG A 59 19.37 -8.13 -23.16
CA ARG A 59 20.12 -7.85 -24.41
C ARG A 59 19.61 -6.68 -25.26
N GLY A 60 18.82 -5.77 -24.69
CA GLY A 60 18.16 -4.70 -25.47
C GLY A 60 17.93 -3.37 -24.77
N ARG A 61 18.30 -3.23 -23.48
CA ARG A 61 18.44 -1.90 -22.86
C ARG A 61 19.88 -1.46 -23.05
N PRO A 62 20.15 -0.26 -23.60
CA PRO A 62 21.48 0.29 -23.53
C PRO A 62 21.91 0.29 -22.07
N GLU A 63 23.06 -0.30 -21.76
CA GLU A 63 23.66 -0.08 -20.45
C GLU A 63 23.83 1.44 -20.29
N LEU A 64 23.64 2.00 -19.09
CA LEU A 64 23.83 3.44 -18.86
C LEU A 64 25.24 3.93 -19.31
N ASN A 65 26.18 3.00 -19.47
CA ASN A 65 27.53 3.22 -19.96
C ASN A 65 27.61 3.50 -21.48
N GLU A 66 26.58 3.16 -22.24
CA GLU A 66 26.46 3.36 -23.69
C GLU A 66 25.74 4.66 -24.08
N VAL A 67 25.12 5.34 -23.11
CA VAL A 67 24.43 6.60 -23.35
C VAL A 67 25.45 7.73 -23.49
N ASP A 68 25.30 8.55 -24.53
CA ASP A 68 26.09 9.77 -24.69
C ASP A 68 25.82 10.73 -23.52
N GLU A 69 26.87 11.17 -22.84
CA GLU A 69 26.79 12.04 -21.66
C GLU A 69 26.08 13.35 -21.98
N ALA A 70 26.38 13.94 -23.14
CA ALA A 70 25.76 15.19 -23.55
C ALA A 70 24.24 15.02 -23.71
N GLN A 71 23.82 13.90 -24.29
CA GLN A 71 22.41 13.56 -24.45
C GLN A 71 21.73 13.30 -23.10
N PHE A 72 22.36 12.52 -22.21
CA PHE A 72 21.84 12.25 -20.87
C PHE A 72 21.62 13.56 -20.09
N ILE A 73 22.61 14.45 -20.11
CA ILE A 73 22.54 15.74 -19.41
C ILE A 73 21.45 16.62 -19.99
N ALA A 74 21.30 16.67 -21.32
CA ALA A 74 20.22 17.43 -21.97
C ALA A 74 18.84 16.88 -21.58
N ASP A 75 18.65 15.56 -21.64
CA ASP A 75 17.39 14.90 -21.29
C ASP A 75 17.03 15.11 -19.81
N LEU A 76 18.01 14.98 -18.93
CA LEU A 76 17.83 15.17 -17.50
C LEU A 76 17.48 16.63 -17.19
N THR A 77 18.16 17.59 -17.80
CA THR A 77 17.87 19.03 -17.64
C THR A 77 16.45 19.35 -18.12
N GLN A 78 16.08 18.85 -19.30
CA GLN A 78 14.76 19.06 -19.89
C GLN A 78 13.64 18.46 -19.03
N LYS A 79 13.86 17.27 -18.46
CA LYS A 79 12.91 16.58 -17.58
C LYS A 79 12.56 17.39 -16.32
N PHE A 80 13.53 18.10 -15.75
CA PHE A 80 13.36 18.83 -14.49
C PHE A 80 13.14 20.33 -14.66
N ALA A 81 13.30 20.88 -15.87
CA ALA A 81 13.23 22.32 -16.14
C ALA A 81 11.98 23.03 -15.57
N SER A 82 10.80 22.43 -15.68
CA SER A 82 9.55 23.04 -15.19
C SER A 82 9.30 22.89 -13.68
N VAL A 83 10.09 22.05 -13.00
CA VAL A 83 9.87 21.67 -11.60
C VAL A 83 11.13 21.82 -10.74
N ILE A 84 12.21 22.40 -11.25
CA ILE A 84 13.50 22.47 -10.57
C ILE A 84 13.44 23.27 -9.24
N GLU A 85 12.48 24.17 -9.11
CA GLU A 85 12.21 24.90 -7.86
C GLU A 85 11.58 24.01 -6.77
N VAL A 86 11.01 22.86 -7.14
CA VAL A 86 10.40 21.91 -6.19
C VAL A 86 11.49 21.11 -5.50
N LYS A 87 11.59 21.24 -4.17
CA LYS A 87 12.67 20.63 -3.37
C LYS A 87 12.77 19.10 -3.52
N HIS A 88 11.63 18.41 -3.62
CA HIS A 88 11.61 16.97 -3.90
C HIS A 88 12.19 16.65 -5.29
N ALA A 89 11.85 17.46 -6.31
CA ALA A 89 12.34 17.26 -7.67
C ALA A 89 13.87 17.46 -7.75
N GLN A 90 14.43 18.41 -7.00
CA GLN A 90 15.88 18.59 -6.88
C GLN A 90 16.56 17.33 -6.32
N ILE A 91 15.99 16.66 -5.31
CA ILE A 91 16.52 15.38 -4.81
C ILE A 91 16.46 14.29 -5.88
N ARG A 92 15.35 14.20 -6.63
CA ARG A 92 15.20 13.22 -7.73
C ARG A 92 16.16 13.47 -8.89
N LEU A 93 16.49 14.73 -9.17
CA LEU A 93 17.54 15.11 -10.13
C LEU A 93 18.90 14.59 -9.64
N LEU A 94 19.25 14.89 -8.39
CA LEU A 94 20.52 14.48 -7.79
C LEU A 94 20.68 12.95 -7.77
N GLU A 95 19.65 12.21 -7.37
CA GLU A 95 19.64 10.75 -7.38
C GLU A 95 19.94 10.17 -8.77
N GLN A 96 19.28 10.70 -9.81
CA GLN A 96 19.48 10.25 -11.20
C GLN A 96 20.87 10.60 -11.72
N LEU A 97 21.35 11.82 -11.47
CA LEU A 97 22.69 12.24 -11.85
C LEU A 97 23.74 11.34 -11.19
N ILE A 98 23.64 11.12 -9.88
CA ILE A 98 24.61 10.33 -9.12
C ILE A 98 24.58 8.87 -9.55
N SER A 99 23.40 8.30 -9.80
CA SER A 99 23.28 6.94 -10.32
C SER A 99 23.97 6.79 -11.67
N TYR A 100 23.78 7.75 -12.58
CA TYR A 100 24.47 7.76 -13.86
C TYR A 100 25.99 7.86 -13.68
N LEU A 101 26.46 8.81 -12.87
CA LEU A 101 27.89 9.03 -12.68
C LEU A 101 28.57 7.83 -12.00
N LYS A 102 27.96 7.21 -11.00
CA LYS A 102 28.48 5.99 -10.37
C LYS A 102 28.58 4.82 -11.35
N SER A 103 27.63 4.69 -12.27
CA SER A 103 27.69 3.66 -13.31
C SER A 103 28.83 3.92 -14.29
N ARG A 104 28.94 5.16 -14.77
CA ARG A 104 29.85 5.52 -15.87
C ARG A 104 31.29 5.79 -15.43
N TYR A 105 31.47 6.29 -14.21
CA TYR A 105 32.71 6.83 -13.63
C TYR A 105 32.92 6.36 -12.18
N PRO A 106 32.98 5.04 -11.91
CA PRO A 106 32.94 4.50 -10.54
C PRO A 106 34.07 5.02 -9.63
N GLU A 107 35.24 5.37 -10.20
CA GLU A 107 36.42 5.80 -9.43
C GLU A 107 36.45 7.31 -9.15
N ASP A 108 35.81 8.14 -9.98
CA ASP A 108 35.95 9.61 -9.95
C ASP A 108 34.61 10.38 -10.01
N TRP A 109 33.47 9.69 -9.94
CA TRP A 109 32.13 10.28 -10.07
C TRP A 109 31.87 11.50 -9.19
N GLU A 110 32.38 11.53 -7.94
CA GLU A 110 32.15 12.63 -7.00
C GLU A 110 32.72 13.94 -7.52
N SER A 111 33.91 13.89 -8.15
CA SER A 111 34.59 15.08 -8.67
C SER A 111 33.85 15.74 -9.84
N ARG A 112 32.90 15.03 -10.46
CA ARG A 112 32.14 15.47 -11.63
C ARG A 112 30.83 16.18 -11.28
N VAL A 113 30.33 16.01 -10.06
CA VAL A 113 29.00 16.48 -9.64
C VAL A 113 28.89 18.01 -9.76
N GLU A 114 29.85 18.75 -9.22
CA GLU A 114 29.82 20.22 -9.21
C GLU A 114 29.81 20.81 -10.63
N ALA A 115 30.70 20.33 -11.50
CA ALA A 115 30.81 20.82 -12.88
C ALA A 115 29.53 20.56 -13.68
N LEU A 116 28.92 19.38 -13.52
CA LEU A 116 27.70 19.02 -14.23
C LEU A 116 26.47 19.76 -13.68
N LEU A 117 26.39 20.00 -12.38
CA LEU A 117 25.33 20.86 -11.82
C LEU A 117 25.45 22.30 -12.34
N ALA A 118 26.66 22.84 -12.39
CA ALA A 118 26.92 24.16 -12.95
C ALA A 118 26.59 24.26 -14.46
N GLN A 119 26.77 23.17 -15.21
CA GLN A 119 26.38 23.10 -16.61
C GLN A 119 24.85 23.03 -16.78
N MET A 120 24.15 22.23 -15.98
CA MET A 120 22.70 22.03 -16.12
C MET A 120 21.88 23.23 -15.62
N TYR A 121 22.26 23.79 -14.47
CA TYR A 121 21.53 24.88 -13.81
C TYR A 121 22.49 25.91 -13.21
N PRO A 122 23.11 26.79 -14.03
CA PRO A 122 24.11 27.74 -13.56
C PRO A 122 23.65 28.60 -12.37
N ASP A 123 22.41 29.08 -12.40
CA ASP A 123 21.85 29.96 -11.37
C ASP A 123 21.55 29.24 -10.05
N LEU A 124 21.33 27.92 -10.09
CA LEU A 124 21.02 27.08 -8.93
C LEU A 124 22.20 26.20 -8.49
N ALA A 125 23.34 26.29 -9.17
CA ALA A 125 24.45 25.36 -9.01
C ALA A 125 24.94 25.24 -7.56
N ALA A 126 25.11 26.38 -6.89
CA ALA A 126 25.54 26.41 -5.49
C ALA A 126 24.50 25.79 -4.54
N GLU A 127 23.21 26.06 -4.75
CA GLU A 127 22.13 25.49 -3.95
C GLU A 127 22.05 23.97 -4.15
N LEU A 128 22.09 23.51 -5.40
CA LEU A 128 22.03 22.08 -5.74
C LEU A 128 23.25 21.34 -5.22
N LEU A 129 24.44 21.96 -5.24
CA LEU A 129 25.66 21.38 -4.69
C LEU A 129 25.56 21.23 -3.15
N ALA A 130 25.09 22.26 -2.45
CA ALA A 130 24.86 22.19 -1.01
C ALA A 130 23.84 21.09 -0.66
N LYS A 131 22.76 20.98 -1.45
CA LYS A 131 21.74 19.94 -1.29
C LYS A 131 22.28 18.55 -1.53
N TYR A 132 23.16 18.38 -2.52
CA TYR A 132 23.89 17.15 -2.75
C TYR A 132 24.74 16.76 -1.54
N GLN A 133 25.49 17.70 -0.96
CA GLN A 133 26.31 17.44 0.23
C GLN A 133 25.45 17.00 1.41
N SER A 134 24.33 17.68 1.68
CA SER A 134 23.34 17.26 2.69
C SER A 134 22.80 15.85 2.42
N TRP A 135 22.43 15.55 1.18
CA TRP A 135 21.94 14.23 0.76
C TRP A 135 23.00 13.15 0.92
N SER A 136 24.25 13.43 0.56
CA SER A 136 25.37 12.49 0.72
C SER A 136 25.62 12.18 2.19
N ASN A 137 25.68 13.21 3.04
CA ASN A 137 25.86 13.07 4.49
C ASN A 137 24.70 12.29 5.14
N TYR A 138 23.47 12.58 4.73
CA TYR A 138 22.29 11.85 5.20
C TYR A 138 22.33 10.36 4.82
N ASN A 139 22.72 10.04 3.58
CA ASN A 139 22.85 8.64 3.14
C ASN A 139 24.01 7.91 3.82
N ALA A 140 25.15 8.58 4.03
CA ALA A 140 26.25 8.01 4.79
C ALA A 140 25.83 7.68 6.23
N TRP A 141 25.03 8.56 6.85
CA TRP A 141 24.45 8.31 8.16
C TRP A 141 23.48 7.11 8.15
N LEU A 142 22.60 7.00 7.15
CA LEU A 142 21.68 5.85 7.03
C LEU A 142 22.43 4.51 6.95
N LEU A 143 23.55 4.48 6.23
CA LEU A 143 24.40 3.28 6.11
C LEU A 143 25.08 2.94 7.43
N THR A 144 25.57 3.97 8.15
CA THR A 144 26.30 3.81 9.41
C THR A 144 25.36 3.39 10.55
N GLU A 145 24.19 4.03 10.66
CA GLU A 145 23.21 3.78 11.73
C GLU A 145 22.21 2.66 11.41
N ARG A 146 22.42 1.92 10.32
CA ARG A 146 21.46 0.93 9.82
C ARG A 146 21.00 -0.04 10.91
N ASP A 147 21.94 -0.59 11.67
CA ASP A 147 21.64 -1.64 12.64
C ASP A 147 20.96 -1.05 13.90
N VAL A 148 21.31 0.19 14.27
CA VAL A 148 20.64 0.94 15.35
C VAL A 148 19.20 1.26 14.97
N LEU A 149 18.98 1.81 13.77
CA LEU A 149 17.64 2.11 13.25
C LEU A 149 16.78 0.84 13.19
N ARG A 150 17.34 -0.29 12.77
CA ARG A 150 16.63 -1.58 12.71
C ARG A 150 16.19 -2.08 14.09
N ALA A 151 16.95 -1.80 15.14
CA ALA A 151 16.61 -2.20 16.50
C ALA A 151 15.50 -1.36 17.14
N MET A 152 15.27 -0.13 16.64
CA MET A 152 14.20 0.75 17.13
C MET A 152 12.80 0.24 16.78
N SER A 153 11.82 0.59 17.62
CA SER A 153 10.41 0.44 17.28
C SER A 153 10.03 1.30 16.07
N PRO A 154 8.89 1.01 15.39
CA PRO A 154 8.47 1.82 14.25
C PRO A 154 8.32 3.31 14.56
N ALA A 155 7.82 3.67 15.75
CA ALA A 155 7.66 5.06 16.16
C ALA A 155 9.00 5.76 16.38
N GLU A 156 9.87 5.16 17.20
CA GLU A 156 11.20 5.73 17.49
C GLU A 156 12.04 5.87 16.23
N ARG A 157 12.01 4.88 15.33
CA ARG A 157 12.72 4.94 14.05
C ARG A 157 12.24 6.11 13.20
N ARG A 158 10.93 6.34 13.12
CA ARG A 158 10.37 7.47 12.36
C ARG A 158 10.85 8.80 12.94
N ASP A 159 10.81 8.95 14.25
CA ASP A 159 11.22 10.19 14.92
C ASP A 159 12.72 10.45 14.71
N ALA A 160 13.56 9.42 14.82
CA ALA A 160 14.99 9.50 14.53
C ALA A 160 15.27 9.90 13.06
N LEU A 161 14.55 9.28 12.10
CA LEU A 161 14.66 9.63 10.68
C LEU A 161 14.24 11.08 10.43
N TRP A 162 13.13 11.54 11.01
CA TRP A 162 12.66 12.91 10.86
C TRP A 162 13.62 13.92 11.48
N ALA A 163 14.13 13.65 12.68
CA ALA A 163 15.15 14.49 13.31
C ALA A 163 16.38 14.61 12.41
N LYS A 164 16.86 13.51 11.84
CA LYS A 164 18.02 13.55 10.94
C LYS A 164 17.73 14.26 9.61
N ARG A 165 16.52 14.15 9.07
CA ARG A 165 16.12 14.87 7.85
C ARG A 165 16.06 16.37 8.10
N PHE A 166 15.53 16.82 9.23
CA PHE A 166 15.55 18.24 9.61
C PHE A 166 16.97 18.75 9.85
N ASP A 167 17.85 17.95 10.48
CA ASP A 167 19.28 18.28 10.62
C ASP A 167 19.97 18.45 9.26
N ALA A 168 19.68 17.57 8.30
CA ALA A 168 20.32 17.60 6.99
C ALA A 168 19.75 18.65 6.02
N PHE A 169 18.43 18.89 6.05
CA PHE A 169 17.72 19.67 5.03
C PHE A 169 16.96 20.87 5.59
N GLY A 170 16.92 21.07 6.91
CA GLY A 170 16.14 22.12 7.53
C GLY A 170 14.66 22.03 7.15
N ALA A 171 14.03 23.19 6.91
CA ALA A 171 12.62 23.28 6.53
C ALA A 171 12.30 22.60 5.18
N ASP A 172 13.29 22.42 4.29
CA ASP A 172 13.07 21.72 3.02
C ASP A 172 12.70 20.25 3.24
N ALA A 173 13.03 19.66 4.39
CA ALA A 173 12.67 18.28 4.73
C ALA A 173 11.15 18.04 4.57
N GLU A 174 10.31 18.99 4.99
CA GLU A 174 8.85 18.85 4.86
C GLU A 174 8.39 18.81 3.40
N GLN A 175 9.08 19.50 2.51
CA GLN A 175 8.78 19.50 1.08
C GLN A 175 9.32 18.24 0.39
N ILE A 176 10.51 17.78 0.78
CA ILE A 176 11.15 16.58 0.23
C ILE A 176 10.35 15.33 0.60
N TRP A 177 9.88 15.24 1.85
CA TRP A 177 9.11 14.10 2.38
C TRP A 177 7.61 14.41 2.56
N ALA A 178 7.08 15.36 1.77
CA ALA A 178 5.69 15.79 1.88
C ALA A 178 4.69 14.62 1.77
N ALA A 179 4.91 13.67 0.85
CA ALA A 179 4.04 12.51 0.70
C ALA A 179 4.03 11.60 1.95
N GLU A 180 5.18 11.42 2.59
CA GLU A 180 5.28 10.64 3.83
C GLU A 180 4.53 11.33 4.97
N LEU A 181 4.71 12.66 5.12
CA LEU A 181 3.98 13.46 6.09
C LEU A 181 2.45 13.39 5.87
N ARG A 182 2.00 13.47 4.61
CA ARG A 182 0.58 13.33 4.27
C ARG A 182 0.03 11.96 4.64
N ASN A 183 0.73 10.88 4.26
CA ASN A 183 0.30 9.52 4.56
C ASN A 183 0.23 9.26 6.07
N ARG A 184 1.18 9.81 6.84
CA ARG A 184 1.15 9.77 8.30
C ARG A 184 -0.09 10.44 8.87
N LYS A 185 -0.41 11.66 8.42
CA LYS A 185 -1.60 12.38 8.86
C LYS A 185 -2.89 11.61 8.58
N ILE A 186 -2.96 10.91 7.44
CA ILE A 186 -4.09 10.03 7.10
C ILE A 186 -4.16 8.82 8.04
N GLU A 187 -3.02 8.19 8.32
CA GLU A 187 -2.93 7.05 9.25
C GLU A 187 -3.32 7.45 10.68
N GLU A 188 -2.82 8.58 11.17
CA GLU A 188 -3.20 9.16 12.47
C GLU A 188 -4.70 9.44 12.55
N ALA A 189 -5.30 9.99 11.48
CA ALA A 189 -6.74 10.22 11.41
C ALA A 189 -7.55 8.92 11.42
N LEU A 190 -7.07 7.86 10.76
CA LEU A 190 -7.70 6.54 10.80
C LEU A 190 -7.62 5.91 12.19
N ILE A 191 -6.46 5.96 12.84
CA ILE A 191 -6.27 5.45 14.21
C ILE A 191 -7.20 6.18 15.17
N ALA A 192 -7.23 7.51 15.13
CA ALA A 192 -8.07 8.31 16.00
C ALA A 192 -9.56 7.96 15.88
N VAL A 193 -10.02 7.65 14.66
CA VAL A 193 -11.41 7.25 14.41
C VAL A 193 -11.68 5.81 14.83
N ASP A 194 -10.71 4.92 14.70
CA ASP A 194 -10.86 3.53 15.15
C ASP A 194 -10.93 3.42 16.68
N GLU A 195 -10.22 4.31 17.38
CA GLU A 195 -10.24 4.41 18.85
C GLU A 195 -11.52 5.07 19.42
N MET A 196 -12.40 5.62 18.56
CA MET A 196 -13.68 6.17 19.01
C MET A 196 -14.59 5.03 19.50
N ALA A 197 -14.88 5.04 20.81
CA ALA A 197 -15.62 3.98 21.50
C ALA A 197 -17.06 3.77 21.01
N GLU A 198 -17.73 4.83 20.56
CA GLU A 198 -19.12 4.81 20.09
C GLU A 198 -19.27 5.78 18.89
N GLY A 199 -20.23 5.50 18.03
CA GLY A 199 -20.58 6.33 16.88
C GLY A 199 -21.23 5.50 15.79
N LEU A 200 -21.96 6.15 14.88
CA LEU A 200 -22.36 5.50 13.63
C LEU A 200 -21.18 5.51 12.64
N PRO A 201 -21.06 4.51 11.76
CA PRO A 201 -19.97 4.47 10.77
C PRO A 201 -19.86 5.73 9.90
N GLU A 202 -20.99 6.34 9.52
CA GLU A 202 -21.05 7.59 8.76
C GLU A 202 -20.56 8.83 9.55
N GLU A 203 -20.76 8.84 10.87
CA GLU A 203 -20.25 9.89 11.77
C GLU A 203 -18.72 9.78 11.88
N LYS A 204 -18.23 8.54 12.05
CA LYS A 204 -16.80 8.21 12.04
C LYS A 204 -16.13 8.64 10.73
N LEU A 205 -16.77 8.40 9.59
CA LEU A 205 -16.26 8.87 8.31
C LEU A 205 -16.20 10.40 8.27
N THR A 206 -17.26 11.07 8.73
CA THR A 206 -17.32 12.54 8.77
C THR A 206 -16.15 13.10 9.58
N GLN A 207 -15.86 12.51 10.74
CA GLN A 207 -14.72 12.87 11.57
C GLN A 207 -13.39 12.60 10.85
N PHE A 208 -13.23 11.43 10.23
CA PHE A 208 -12.03 11.08 9.46
C PHE A 208 -11.75 12.12 8.35
N VAL A 209 -12.76 12.44 7.54
CA VAL A 209 -12.63 13.40 6.45
C VAL A 209 -12.34 14.80 6.98
N ALA A 210 -12.95 15.20 8.10
CA ALA A 210 -12.65 16.47 8.76
C ALA A 210 -11.20 16.54 9.24
N SER A 211 -10.68 15.48 9.86
CA SER A 211 -9.28 15.39 10.29
C SER A 211 -8.30 15.46 9.11
N VAL A 212 -8.61 14.81 7.99
CA VAL A 212 -7.80 14.91 6.77
C VAL A 212 -7.80 16.35 6.22
N ARG A 213 -8.96 17.02 6.21
CA ARG A 213 -9.09 18.42 5.77
C ARG A 213 -8.28 19.37 6.65
N ASP A 214 -8.40 19.25 7.96
CA ASP A 214 -7.65 20.05 8.91
C ASP A 214 -6.13 19.83 8.75
N ALA A 215 -5.70 18.57 8.65
CA ALA A 215 -4.29 18.24 8.59
C ALA A 215 -3.62 18.62 7.27
N LEU A 216 -4.36 18.63 6.15
CA LEU A 216 -3.80 18.84 4.80
C LEU A 216 -4.16 20.19 4.16
N GLY A 217 -5.14 20.92 4.70
CA GLY A 217 -5.62 22.19 4.16
C GLY A 217 -6.02 22.07 2.69
N ASP A 218 -5.52 22.98 1.85
CA ASP A 218 -5.83 23.04 0.41
C ASP A 218 -5.47 21.75 -0.36
N LYS A 219 -4.61 20.89 0.19
CA LYS A 219 -4.20 19.62 -0.43
C LYS A 219 -5.19 18.48 -0.15
N ALA A 220 -6.18 18.68 0.71
CA ALA A 220 -7.11 17.63 1.12
C ALA A 220 -8.06 17.21 -0.01
N GLU A 221 -8.76 18.15 -0.65
CA GLU A 221 -9.79 17.83 -1.65
C GLU A 221 -9.24 17.07 -2.88
N PRO A 222 -8.11 17.48 -3.49
CA PRO A 222 -7.51 16.70 -4.57
C PRO A 222 -7.14 15.27 -4.13
N LEU A 223 -6.61 15.13 -2.91
CA LEU A 223 -6.23 13.82 -2.38
C LEU A 223 -7.46 12.93 -2.14
N LEU A 224 -8.51 13.46 -1.51
CA LEU A 224 -9.77 12.74 -1.27
C LEU A 224 -10.41 12.29 -2.59
N ALA A 225 -10.33 13.12 -3.64
CA ALA A 225 -10.83 12.78 -4.96
C ALA A 225 -10.00 11.68 -5.64
N THR A 226 -8.67 11.82 -5.67
CA THR A 226 -7.79 10.88 -6.39
C THR A 226 -7.63 9.54 -5.65
N ARG A 227 -7.62 9.54 -4.32
CA ARG A 227 -7.42 8.33 -3.49
C ARG A 227 -8.70 7.79 -2.87
N ARG A 228 -9.87 8.19 -3.38
CA ARG A 228 -11.19 7.86 -2.80
C ARG A 228 -11.37 6.38 -2.44
N THR A 229 -11.06 5.50 -3.40
CA THR A 229 -11.24 4.04 -3.21
C THR A 229 -10.28 3.49 -2.16
N GLU A 230 -9.02 3.92 -2.16
CA GLU A 230 -8.03 3.52 -1.15
C GLU A 230 -8.48 3.95 0.25
N LEU A 231 -8.91 5.20 0.40
CA LEU A 231 -9.34 5.75 1.69
C LEU A 231 -10.62 5.08 2.19
N MET A 232 -11.58 4.82 1.30
CA MET A 232 -12.78 4.05 1.62
C MET A 232 -12.42 2.64 2.11
N ASP A 233 -11.52 1.96 1.41
CA ASP A 233 -11.12 0.59 1.74
C ASP A 233 -10.42 0.53 3.10
N ARG A 234 -9.51 1.47 3.37
CA ARG A 234 -8.82 1.59 4.66
C ARG A 234 -9.79 1.92 5.79
N PHE A 235 -10.72 2.85 5.57
CA PHE A 235 -11.76 3.20 6.53
C PHE A 235 -12.68 2.02 6.85
N LEU A 236 -13.16 1.31 5.83
CA LEU A 236 -13.99 0.11 6.02
C LEU A 236 -13.19 -1.06 6.60
N SER A 237 -11.86 -1.01 6.61
CA SER A 237 -11.02 -2.05 7.23
C SER A 237 -10.84 -1.86 8.74
N LEU A 238 -11.22 -0.71 9.28
CA LEU A 238 -11.13 -0.43 10.71
C LEU A 238 -12.01 -1.41 11.50
N ASP A 239 -11.47 -1.95 12.59
CA ASP A 239 -12.14 -3.00 13.36
C ASP A 239 -13.40 -2.47 14.03
N SER A 240 -13.37 -1.22 14.52
CA SER A 240 -14.54 -0.57 15.12
C SER A 240 -15.67 -0.35 14.09
N VAL A 241 -15.32 0.09 12.88
CA VAL A 241 -16.27 0.27 11.77
C VAL A 241 -16.88 -1.07 11.37
N GLN A 242 -16.07 -2.12 11.25
CA GLN A 242 -16.58 -3.46 10.94
C GLN A 242 -17.49 -4.01 12.05
N GLN A 243 -17.17 -3.75 13.31
CA GLN A 243 -18.00 -4.15 14.45
C GLN A 243 -19.37 -3.44 14.43
N GLU A 244 -19.38 -2.14 14.21
CA GLU A 244 -20.63 -1.36 14.08
C GLU A 244 -21.48 -1.85 12.92
N LEU A 245 -20.89 -2.00 11.73
CA LEU A 245 -21.58 -2.48 10.55
C LEU A 245 -22.18 -3.89 10.75
N ARG A 246 -21.51 -4.78 11.50
CA ARG A 246 -22.05 -6.11 11.84
C ARG A 246 -23.25 -6.06 12.77
N ASN A 247 -23.31 -5.07 13.66
CA ASN A 247 -24.38 -4.91 14.62
C ASN A 247 -25.63 -4.23 14.03
N LEU A 248 -25.52 -3.66 12.82
CA LEU A 248 -26.65 -3.04 12.13
C LEU A 248 -27.55 -4.08 11.44
N PRO A 249 -28.89 -3.88 11.46
CA PRO A 249 -29.82 -4.61 10.59
C PRO A 249 -29.46 -4.42 9.10
N ASP A 250 -29.77 -5.40 8.26
CA ASP A 250 -29.38 -5.42 6.83
C ASP A 250 -29.76 -4.13 6.08
N SER A 251 -30.99 -3.64 6.24
CA SER A 251 -31.44 -2.41 5.56
C SER A 251 -30.69 -1.17 6.04
N THR A 252 -30.42 -1.07 7.35
CA THR A 252 -29.67 0.04 7.95
C THR A 252 -28.20 -0.02 7.56
N ARG A 253 -27.61 -1.23 7.51
CA ARG A 253 -26.24 -1.46 7.05
C ARG A 253 -26.04 -1.01 5.61
N LEU A 254 -26.96 -1.35 4.70
CA LEU A 254 -26.91 -0.90 3.30
C LEU A 254 -27.04 0.63 3.18
N ALA A 255 -27.88 1.25 4.01
CA ALA A 255 -28.02 2.71 4.05
C ALA A 255 -26.72 3.39 4.54
N SER A 256 -26.15 2.91 5.64
CA SER A 256 -24.88 3.41 6.19
C SER A 256 -23.72 3.25 5.19
N LEU A 257 -23.61 2.10 4.53
CA LEU A 257 -22.63 1.88 3.45
C LEU A 257 -22.81 2.83 2.26
N ARG A 258 -24.04 3.21 1.92
CA ARG A 258 -24.31 4.21 0.88
C ARG A 258 -23.91 5.61 1.35
N GLU A 259 -24.20 5.95 2.60
CA GLU A 259 -23.87 7.24 3.20
C GLU A 259 -22.36 7.45 3.31
N ILE A 260 -21.61 6.42 3.74
CA ILE A 260 -20.14 6.43 3.74
C ILE A 260 -19.60 6.79 2.34
N ARG A 261 -20.10 6.11 1.30
CA ARG A 261 -19.63 6.35 -0.07
C ARG A 261 -20.04 7.72 -0.60
N SER A 262 -21.20 8.21 -0.20
CA SER A 262 -21.66 9.57 -0.51
C SER A 262 -20.78 10.62 0.17
N GLY A 263 -20.40 10.42 1.43
CA GLY A 263 -19.51 11.31 2.19
C GLY A 263 -18.11 11.45 1.58
N LEU A 264 -17.67 10.46 0.80
CA LEU A 264 -16.44 10.50 0.01
C LEU A 264 -16.61 11.10 -1.40
N GLY A 265 -17.79 11.61 -1.73
CA GLY A 265 -18.06 12.32 -2.99
C GLY A 265 -18.31 11.42 -4.20
N MET A 266 -18.82 10.20 -4.00
CA MET A 266 -19.28 9.37 -5.13
C MET A 266 -20.58 9.91 -5.74
N ASP A 267 -20.69 9.85 -7.06
CA ASP A 267 -21.92 10.22 -7.77
C ASP A 267 -23.03 9.18 -7.62
N ALA A 268 -24.26 9.56 -7.97
CA ALA A 268 -25.44 8.70 -7.83
C ALA A 268 -25.33 7.36 -8.57
N GLN A 269 -24.72 7.33 -9.76
CA GLN A 269 -24.58 6.09 -10.53
C GLN A 269 -23.57 5.14 -9.90
N ALA A 270 -22.48 5.66 -9.35
CA ALA A 270 -21.53 4.90 -8.54
C ALA A 270 -22.21 4.35 -7.28
N LEU A 271 -22.98 5.18 -6.57
CA LEU A 271 -23.70 4.75 -5.37
C LEU A 271 -24.68 3.60 -5.68
N ASP A 272 -25.43 3.65 -6.77
CA ASP A 272 -26.39 2.60 -7.14
C ASP A 272 -25.69 1.27 -7.48
N ARG A 273 -24.55 1.32 -8.18
CA ARG A 273 -23.72 0.14 -8.45
C ARG A 273 -23.21 -0.49 -7.15
N TRP A 274 -22.74 0.33 -6.21
CA TRP A 274 -22.28 -0.16 -4.90
C TRP A 274 -23.41 -0.75 -4.06
N THR A 275 -24.57 -0.10 -4.01
CA THR A 275 -25.74 -0.64 -3.31
C THR A 275 -26.16 -2.00 -3.87
N ALA A 276 -26.17 -2.17 -5.20
CA ALA A 276 -26.46 -3.46 -5.82
C ALA A 276 -25.42 -4.54 -5.48
N LEU A 277 -24.13 -4.17 -5.45
CA LEU A 277 -23.04 -5.07 -5.08
C LEU A 277 -23.13 -5.50 -3.62
N ASP A 278 -23.36 -4.56 -2.70
CA ASP A 278 -23.48 -4.85 -1.28
C ASP A 278 -24.69 -5.76 -1.00
N LYS A 279 -25.82 -5.52 -1.66
CA LYS A 279 -26.99 -6.40 -1.56
C LYS A 279 -26.66 -7.83 -2.01
N ARG A 280 -25.96 -7.98 -3.13
CA ARG A 280 -25.54 -9.30 -3.63
C ARG A 280 -24.60 -10.01 -2.65
N ARG A 281 -23.70 -9.27 -1.99
CA ARG A 281 -22.80 -9.79 -0.96
C ARG A 281 -23.56 -10.20 0.29
N ASP A 282 -24.53 -9.40 0.74
CA ASP A 282 -25.43 -9.73 1.86
C ASP A 282 -26.18 -11.05 1.60
N GLU A 283 -26.73 -11.23 0.40
CA GLU A 283 -27.42 -12.45 -0.02
C GLU A 283 -26.48 -13.65 -0.09
N LEU A 284 -25.26 -13.47 -0.63
CA LEU A 284 -24.25 -14.51 -0.71
C LEU A 284 -23.81 -14.97 0.69
N TRP A 285 -23.56 -14.05 1.61
CA TRP A 285 -23.17 -14.37 2.98
C TRP A 285 -24.30 -15.01 3.78
N THR A 286 -25.55 -14.58 3.57
CA THR A 286 -26.72 -15.24 4.16
C THR A 286 -26.82 -16.69 3.69
N THR A 287 -26.68 -16.91 2.39
CA THR A 287 -26.67 -18.25 1.80
C THR A 287 -25.51 -19.10 2.32
N GLY A 288 -24.32 -18.50 2.42
CA GLY A 288 -23.12 -19.11 2.99
C GLY A 288 -23.28 -19.53 4.46
N SER A 289 -23.88 -18.68 5.29
CA SER A 289 -24.16 -18.99 6.70
C SER A 289 -25.12 -20.17 6.82
N ASN A 290 -26.23 -20.15 6.08
CA ASN A 290 -27.20 -21.25 6.05
C ASN A 290 -26.58 -22.55 5.54
N TYR A 291 -25.66 -22.46 4.58
CA TYR A 291 -24.89 -23.59 4.09
C TYR A 291 -24.00 -24.18 5.19
N MET A 292 -23.26 -23.35 5.92
CA MET A 292 -22.35 -23.81 6.98
C MET A 292 -23.09 -24.50 8.12
N GLU A 293 -24.27 -24.00 8.51
CA GLU A 293 -25.13 -24.65 9.51
C GLU A 293 -25.58 -26.05 9.04
N GLN A 294 -26.15 -26.15 7.84
CA GLN A 294 -26.60 -27.42 7.29
C GLN A 294 -25.45 -28.41 7.05
N ARG A 295 -24.30 -27.90 6.61
CA ARG A 295 -23.06 -28.67 6.46
C ARG A 295 -22.67 -29.30 7.78
N GLN A 296 -22.71 -28.55 8.88
CA GLN A 296 -22.37 -29.06 10.21
C GLN A 296 -23.30 -30.20 10.64
N SER A 297 -24.61 -30.08 10.39
CA SER A 297 -25.58 -31.15 10.63
C SER A 297 -25.28 -32.40 9.80
N ILE A 298 -24.95 -32.25 8.51
CA ILE A 298 -24.57 -33.39 7.65
C ILE A 298 -23.30 -34.09 8.16
N LEU A 299 -22.31 -33.32 8.60
CA LEU A 299 -21.07 -33.87 9.14
C LEU A 299 -21.29 -34.64 10.45
N ALA A 300 -22.26 -34.23 11.27
CA ALA A 300 -22.61 -34.90 12.52
C ALA A 300 -23.42 -36.19 12.31
N GLU A 301 -24.30 -36.21 11.31
CA GLU A 301 -25.24 -37.33 11.10
C GLU A 301 -24.72 -38.42 10.15
N TYR A 302 -23.90 -38.07 9.16
CA TYR A 302 -23.50 -38.98 8.08
C TYR A 302 -22.00 -39.12 7.99
N THR A 303 -21.54 -40.28 7.50
CA THR A 303 -20.13 -40.55 7.24
C THR A 303 -19.92 -41.19 5.86
N GLY A 304 -18.66 -41.21 5.40
CA GLY A 304 -18.27 -41.92 4.17
C GLY A 304 -18.97 -41.41 2.90
N GLY A 305 -19.44 -42.34 2.07
CA GLY A 305 -20.03 -42.02 0.77
C GLY A 305 -21.38 -41.29 0.84
N GLU A 306 -22.16 -41.49 1.91
CA GLU A 306 -23.45 -40.80 2.11
C GLU A 306 -23.22 -39.32 2.44
N GLN A 307 -22.28 -39.04 3.36
CA GLN A 307 -21.88 -37.68 3.71
C GLN A 307 -21.45 -36.89 2.47
N ARG A 308 -20.59 -37.47 1.63
CA ARG A 308 -20.13 -36.82 0.38
C ARG A 308 -21.28 -36.50 -0.57
N ARG A 309 -22.22 -37.43 -0.78
CA ARG A 309 -23.38 -37.22 -1.66
C ARG A 309 -24.29 -36.10 -1.14
N ARG A 310 -24.53 -36.05 0.17
CA ARG A 310 -25.35 -35.01 0.79
C ARG A 310 -24.72 -33.63 0.73
N LEU A 311 -23.41 -33.54 0.99
CA LEU A 311 -22.68 -32.28 0.85
C LEU A 311 -22.73 -31.75 -0.59
N GLN A 312 -22.51 -32.62 -1.58
CA GLN A 312 -22.61 -32.24 -2.99
C GLN A 312 -24.03 -31.76 -3.35
N ALA A 313 -25.07 -32.49 -2.91
CA ALA A 313 -26.45 -32.10 -3.14
C ALA A 313 -26.78 -30.73 -2.50
N LEU A 314 -26.28 -30.48 -1.28
CA LEU A 314 -26.45 -29.21 -0.58
C LEU A 314 -25.75 -28.06 -1.33
N GLN A 315 -24.51 -28.26 -1.78
CA GLN A 315 -23.76 -27.27 -2.56
C GLN A 315 -24.47 -26.91 -3.87
N THR A 316 -24.94 -27.91 -4.61
CA THR A 316 -25.71 -27.70 -5.86
C THR A 316 -27.01 -26.95 -5.60
N ALA A 317 -27.73 -27.30 -4.53
CA ALA A 317 -29.00 -26.66 -4.19
C ALA A 317 -28.87 -25.18 -3.83
N LEU A 318 -27.81 -24.80 -3.10
CA LEU A 318 -27.65 -23.42 -2.60
C LEU A 318 -26.85 -22.51 -3.54
N PHE A 319 -25.91 -23.05 -4.32
CA PHE A 319 -24.96 -22.24 -5.08
C PHE A 319 -25.01 -22.43 -6.59
N ALA A 320 -25.83 -23.38 -7.09
CA ALA A 320 -26.03 -23.63 -8.52
C ALA A 320 -24.71 -23.63 -9.31
N GLU A 321 -24.49 -22.61 -10.16
CA GLU A 321 -23.30 -22.44 -11.00
C GLU A 321 -21.98 -22.36 -10.21
N GLN A 322 -22.00 -21.90 -8.96
CA GLN A 322 -20.81 -21.82 -8.10
C GLN A 322 -20.55 -23.11 -7.30
N SER A 323 -21.43 -24.11 -7.38
CA SER A 323 -21.31 -25.34 -6.58
C SER A 323 -20.00 -26.08 -6.82
N GLU A 324 -19.55 -26.19 -8.07
CA GLU A 324 -18.27 -26.83 -8.40
C GLU A 324 -17.06 -26.04 -7.86
N LEU A 325 -17.13 -24.72 -7.86
CA LEU A 325 -16.07 -23.87 -7.32
C LEU A 325 -15.95 -24.08 -5.81
N ILE A 326 -17.07 -24.01 -5.09
CA ILE A 326 -17.13 -24.24 -3.64
C ILE A 326 -16.64 -25.65 -3.32
N GLN A 327 -17.03 -26.66 -4.11
CA GLN A 327 -16.55 -28.02 -3.93
C GLN A 327 -15.02 -28.12 -4.06
N ARG A 328 -14.42 -27.47 -5.07
CA ARG A 328 -12.96 -27.45 -5.26
C ARG A 328 -12.23 -26.72 -4.13
N GLU A 329 -12.79 -25.59 -3.69
CA GLU A 329 -12.30 -24.82 -2.54
C GLU A 329 -12.26 -25.71 -1.28
N GLU A 330 -13.33 -26.42 -0.98
CA GLU A 330 -13.38 -27.26 0.21
C GLU A 330 -12.45 -28.49 0.10
N GLN A 331 -12.30 -29.05 -1.09
CA GLN A 331 -11.35 -30.16 -1.33
C GLN A 331 -9.90 -29.73 -1.12
N SER A 332 -9.56 -28.46 -1.35
CA SER A 332 -8.24 -27.90 -1.03
C SER A 332 -8.11 -27.43 0.42
N GLY A 333 -9.17 -27.57 1.23
CA GLY A 333 -9.21 -27.16 2.64
C GLY A 333 -9.58 -25.69 2.86
N PHE A 334 -10.02 -24.98 1.81
CA PHE A 334 -10.49 -23.60 1.91
C PHE A 334 -12.01 -23.56 2.08
N PHE A 335 -12.47 -22.95 3.17
CA PHE A 335 -13.89 -22.79 3.48
C PHE A 335 -14.24 -21.30 3.51
N ARG A 336 -14.62 -20.75 2.36
CA ARG A 336 -14.92 -19.32 2.16
C ARG A 336 -15.82 -18.72 3.26
N PHE A 337 -16.89 -19.43 3.62
CA PHE A 337 -17.88 -18.95 4.59
C PHE A 337 -17.57 -19.30 6.05
N ALA A 338 -16.43 -19.93 6.32
CA ALA A 338 -15.96 -20.16 7.69
C ALA A 338 -15.19 -18.95 8.26
N GLY A 339 -14.78 -18.02 7.40
CA GLY A 339 -14.05 -16.81 7.78
C GLY A 339 -14.94 -15.70 8.33
N GLU A 340 -14.30 -14.64 8.83
CA GLU A 340 -14.99 -13.43 9.25
C GLU A 340 -15.42 -12.60 8.03
N ARG A 341 -16.70 -12.23 8.00
CA ARG A 341 -17.27 -11.37 6.97
C ARG A 341 -16.72 -9.94 7.08
N ARG A 342 -16.20 -9.41 5.96
CA ARG A 342 -15.75 -8.01 5.81
C ARG A 342 -16.79 -7.17 5.06
N ILE A 343 -17.67 -6.51 5.81
CA ILE A 343 -18.81 -5.75 5.27
C ILE A 343 -18.32 -4.57 4.42
N GLY A 344 -18.98 -4.35 3.27
CA GLY A 344 -18.65 -3.28 2.33
C GLY A 344 -17.42 -3.56 1.45
N ARG A 345 -16.72 -4.69 1.71
CA ARG A 345 -15.50 -5.09 1.01
C ARG A 345 -15.64 -6.43 0.29
N GLU A 346 -16.12 -7.48 0.97
CA GLU A 346 -16.12 -8.87 0.48
C GLU A 346 -17.45 -9.61 0.67
#